data_AF-A0AAD9APL0-F1
#
_entry.id   AF-A0AAD9APL0-F1
#
_cell.length_a   1.000
_cell.length_b   1.000
_cell.length_c   1.000
_cell.angle_alpha   90.00
_cell.angle_beta   90.00
_cell.angle_gamma   90.00
#
_symmetry.space_group_name_H-M   'P 1'
#
loop_
_entity.id
_entity.type
_entity.pdbx_description
1 polymer ?
#
loop_
_entity_poly.entity_id
_entity_poly.type
_entity_poly.pdbx_seq_one_letter_code
_entity_poly.pdbx_strand_id
1 'polypeptide(L)'
;SPAGEPASAAAIFGGKPTARVVGLVRSFDRFNTGMRVEGAIKRVEYLRGLAALHHAMREHSCRYGFILTEIELVVVRNGPDAVPNFGFLEVSSVPLGASAAEEDGDVPLTACLALWGLCMMAGDDAPQASGLGVAHWKAEIGAPAEGTRRKALPRDEWMPKPQLAEKREAKRARGWIMPEDPVGRKELGKRGVRYGAY
;
A
#
# COMPACT_ATOMS: atom_id res chain seq x y z
N SER A 1 33.74 -29.64 8.60
CA SER A 1 33.06 -28.35 8.35
C SER A 1 32.04 -28.52 7.25
N PRO A 2 30.73 -28.38 7.49
CA PRO A 2 29.78 -28.14 6.42
C PRO A 2 29.51 -26.64 6.29
N ALA A 3 29.50 -26.17 5.05
CA ALA A 3 29.19 -24.80 4.68
C ALA A 3 27.75 -24.44 5.07
N GLY A 4 27.58 -23.26 5.67
CA GLY A 4 26.26 -22.73 6.02
C GLY A 4 25.45 -22.44 4.76
N GLU A 5 24.29 -23.07 4.64
CA GLU A 5 23.25 -22.66 3.69
C GLU A 5 22.89 -21.19 3.94
N PRO A 6 22.66 -20.38 2.88
CA PRO A 6 22.24 -19.01 3.06
C PRO A 6 20.88 -19.01 3.76
N ALA A 7 20.85 -18.52 5.00
CA ALA A 7 19.61 -18.33 5.73
C ALA A 7 18.68 -17.44 4.90
N SER A 8 17.54 -17.99 4.47
CA SER A 8 16.45 -17.22 3.87
C SER A 8 16.12 -16.05 4.79
N ALA A 9 15.80 -14.88 4.24
CA ALA A 9 15.37 -13.71 5.02
C ALA A 9 14.26 -14.05 6.04
N ALA A 10 13.43 -15.06 5.74
CA ALA A 10 12.41 -15.57 6.66
C ALA A 10 12.98 -16.19 7.97
N ALA A 11 14.20 -16.76 7.92
CA ALA A 11 14.89 -17.33 9.09
C ALA A 11 15.55 -16.26 9.97
N ILE A 12 15.95 -15.12 9.38
CA ILE A 12 16.56 -14.00 10.13
C ILE A 12 15.51 -13.25 10.97
N PHE A 13 14.26 -13.20 10.50
CA PHE A 13 13.20 -12.39 11.14
C PHE A 13 12.13 -13.20 11.90
N GLY A 14 12.36 -14.49 12.18
CA GLY A 14 11.60 -15.24 13.19
C GLY A 14 10.08 -15.23 12.98
N GLY A 15 9.59 -15.73 11.84
CA GLY A 15 8.16 -15.90 11.57
C GLY A 15 7.74 -15.46 10.17
N LYS A 16 6.43 -15.37 9.92
CA LYS A 16 5.94 -14.67 8.71
C LYS A 16 6.52 -13.25 8.74
N PRO A 17 7.13 -12.76 7.65
CA PRO A 17 7.75 -11.45 7.66
C PRO A 17 6.68 -10.39 7.98
N THR A 18 6.77 -9.74 9.14
CA THR A 18 5.95 -8.57 9.47
C THR A 18 6.81 -7.34 9.26
N ALA A 19 6.58 -6.62 8.16
CA ALA A 19 7.26 -5.36 7.88
C ALA A 19 6.33 -4.20 8.24
N ARG A 20 6.84 -3.15 8.90
CA ARG A 20 6.05 -1.94 9.20
C ARG A 20 5.91 -1.01 8.00
N VAL A 21 6.86 -1.12 7.07
CA VAL A 21 6.90 -0.42 5.79
C VAL A 21 7.29 -1.43 4.72
N VAL A 22 6.63 -1.40 3.57
CA VAL A 22 6.96 -2.25 2.42
C VAL A 22 7.33 -1.41 1.21
N GLY A 23 8.32 -1.86 0.44
CA GLY A 23 8.80 -1.15 -0.74
C GLY A 23 8.74 -2.03 -1.98
N LEU A 24 8.37 -1.44 -3.12
CA LEU A 24 8.55 -2.05 -4.43
C LEU A 24 9.54 -1.23 -5.25
N VAL A 25 10.38 -1.91 -6.03
CA VAL A 25 11.22 -1.26 -7.05
C VAL A 25 10.63 -1.56 -8.42
N ARG A 26 10.49 -0.54 -9.25
CA ARG A 26 9.94 -0.63 -10.61
C ARG A 26 10.73 0.28 -11.53
N SER A 27 10.89 -0.13 -12.78
CA SER A 27 11.38 0.79 -13.81
C SER A 27 10.31 1.85 -14.12
N PHE A 28 10.73 3.07 -14.45
CA PHE A 28 9.86 4.24 -14.68
C PHE A 28 8.89 4.02 -15.86
N ASP A 29 9.25 3.16 -16.82
CA ASP A 29 8.41 2.73 -17.93
C ASP A 29 7.27 1.79 -17.49
N ARG A 30 7.45 1.10 -16.35
CA ARG A 30 6.46 0.20 -15.73
C ARG A 30 5.60 0.91 -14.69
N PHE A 31 6.09 1.96 -14.08
CA PHE A 31 5.34 2.78 -13.13
C PHE A 31 5.94 4.18 -13.03
N ASN A 32 5.11 5.20 -13.23
CA ASN A 32 5.40 6.57 -12.81
C ASN A 32 4.06 7.29 -12.53
N THR A 33 4.07 8.36 -11.74
CA THR A 33 2.87 9.11 -11.36
C THR A 33 2.25 9.88 -12.53
N GLY A 34 3.04 10.24 -13.55
CA GLY A 34 2.56 10.84 -14.79
C GLY A 34 1.51 9.99 -15.53
N MET A 35 1.63 8.67 -15.45
CA MET A 35 0.67 7.72 -16.04
C MET A 35 -0.79 7.93 -15.56
N ARG A 36 -1.00 8.58 -14.41
CA ARG A 36 -2.34 8.92 -13.88
C ARG A 36 -3.12 9.87 -14.78
N VAL A 37 -2.44 10.82 -15.42
CA VAL A 37 -3.09 11.86 -16.24
C VAL A 37 -3.15 11.48 -17.73
N GLU A 38 -2.42 10.44 -18.14
CA GLU A 38 -2.39 9.90 -19.50
C GLU A 38 -3.68 9.16 -19.90
N GLY A 39 -3.65 8.44 -21.03
CA GLY A 39 -4.77 7.65 -21.54
C GLY A 39 -5.13 6.44 -20.67
N ALA A 40 -6.29 5.81 -20.96
CA ALA A 40 -6.85 4.73 -20.13
C ALA A 40 -5.90 3.54 -19.90
N ILE A 41 -5.10 3.17 -20.91
CA ILE A 41 -4.12 2.08 -20.81
C ILE A 41 -3.08 2.41 -19.73
N LYS A 42 -2.52 3.62 -19.77
CA LYS A 42 -1.49 4.10 -18.83
C LYS A 42 -2.05 4.27 -17.42
N ARG A 43 -3.30 4.76 -17.29
CA ARG A 43 -4.00 4.79 -16.00
C ARG A 43 -4.20 3.40 -15.40
N VAL A 44 -4.48 2.39 -16.22
CA VAL A 44 -4.58 1.01 -15.74
C VAL A 44 -3.21 0.48 -15.31
N GLU A 45 -2.12 0.79 -16.02
CA GLU A 45 -0.75 0.45 -15.61
C GLU A 45 -0.39 1.09 -14.26
N TYR A 46 -0.69 2.37 -14.08
CA TYR A 46 -0.53 3.09 -12.81
C TYR A 46 -1.30 2.41 -11.67
N LEU A 47 -2.59 2.12 -11.88
CA LEU A 47 -3.43 1.43 -10.88
C LEU A 47 -2.93 0.02 -10.57
N ARG A 48 -2.36 -0.70 -11.55
CA ARG A 48 -1.74 -2.02 -11.31
C ARG A 48 -0.51 -1.93 -10.42
N GLY A 49 0.31 -0.88 -10.57
CA GLY A 49 1.44 -0.62 -9.68
C GLY A 49 1.00 -0.37 -8.24
N LEU A 50 0.02 0.52 -8.04
CA LEU A 50 -0.55 0.79 -6.72
C LEU A 50 -1.23 -0.44 -6.12
N ALA A 51 -1.95 -1.22 -6.92
CA ALA A 51 -2.59 -2.46 -6.48
C ALA A 51 -1.58 -3.52 -6.03
N ALA A 52 -0.42 -3.61 -6.69
CA ALA A 52 0.66 -4.51 -6.29
C ALA A 52 1.26 -4.09 -4.95
N LEU A 53 1.49 -2.78 -4.74
CA LEU A 53 1.96 -2.28 -3.44
C LEU A 53 0.93 -2.54 -2.34
N HIS A 54 -0.33 -2.18 -2.57
CA HIS A 54 -1.41 -2.38 -1.59
C HIS A 54 -1.61 -3.86 -1.24
N HIS A 55 -1.37 -4.77 -2.19
CA HIS A 55 -1.35 -6.20 -1.91
C HIS A 55 -0.25 -6.57 -0.91
N ALA A 56 1.00 -6.15 -1.18
CA ALA A 56 2.12 -6.38 -0.27
C ALA A 56 1.86 -5.77 1.11
N MET A 57 1.33 -4.55 1.16
CA MET A 57 0.97 -3.89 2.43
C MET A 57 -0.02 -4.74 3.25
N ARG A 58 -1.01 -5.35 2.59
CA ARG A 58 -1.97 -6.26 3.24
C ARG A 58 -1.33 -7.56 3.72
N GLU A 59 -0.38 -8.11 2.97
CA GLU A 59 0.34 -9.34 3.38
C GLU A 59 1.19 -9.12 4.63
N HIS A 60 1.70 -7.90 4.82
CA HIS A 60 2.49 -7.50 5.98
C HIS A 60 1.67 -6.77 7.07
N SER A 61 0.34 -6.68 6.92
CA SER A 61 -0.56 -5.95 7.82
C SER A 61 -0.12 -4.52 8.13
N CYS A 62 0.50 -3.86 7.15
CA CYS A 62 1.08 -2.52 7.31
C CYS A 62 0.29 -1.45 6.54
N ARG A 63 0.46 -0.20 6.98
CA ARG A 63 -0.22 0.98 6.42
C ARG A 63 0.66 1.79 5.48
N TYR A 64 1.97 1.66 5.63
CA TYR A 64 2.95 2.48 4.94
C TYR A 64 3.68 1.67 3.89
N GLY A 65 3.89 2.27 2.73
CA GLY A 65 4.73 1.67 1.71
C GLY A 65 5.25 2.69 0.72
N PHE A 66 6.08 2.23 -0.21
CA PHE A 66 6.62 3.08 -1.26
C PHE A 66 6.88 2.31 -2.54
N ILE A 67 6.94 3.04 -3.66
CA ILE A 67 7.45 2.57 -4.94
C ILE A 67 8.63 3.43 -5.31
N LEU A 68 9.80 2.82 -5.50
CA LEU A 68 10.99 3.48 -5.98
C LEU A 68 11.17 3.19 -7.47
N THR A 69 11.41 4.25 -8.24
CA THR A 69 11.78 4.19 -9.65
C THR A 69 13.08 4.94 -9.89
N GLU A 70 13.57 4.97 -11.12
CA GLU A 70 14.75 5.74 -11.50
C GLU A 70 14.53 7.26 -11.41
N ILE A 71 13.26 7.72 -11.44
CA ILE A 71 12.93 9.14 -11.56
C ILE A 71 12.21 9.71 -10.34
N GLU A 72 11.56 8.86 -9.53
CA GLU A 72 10.78 9.30 -8.37
C GLU A 72 10.70 8.24 -7.26
N LEU A 73 10.56 8.70 -6.03
CA LEU A 73 10.08 7.93 -4.90
C LEU A 73 8.61 8.27 -4.66
N VAL A 74 7.74 7.28 -4.74
CA VAL A 74 6.31 7.42 -4.46
C VAL A 74 6.01 6.82 -3.10
N VAL A 75 5.70 7.65 -2.10
CA VAL A 75 5.28 7.22 -0.78
C VAL A 75 3.76 7.06 -0.73
N VAL A 76 3.32 6.00 -0.06
CA VAL A 76 1.91 5.58 -0.03
C VAL A 76 1.48 5.28 1.40
N ARG A 77 0.33 5.83 1.78
CA ARG A 77 -0.35 5.55 3.04
C ARG A 77 -1.74 4.98 2.78
N ASN A 78 -2.08 3.89 3.45
CA ASN A 78 -3.42 3.30 3.40
C ASN A 78 -4.39 4.04 4.33
N GLY A 79 -4.75 5.26 3.95
CA GLY A 79 -5.70 6.14 4.64
C GLY A 79 -5.30 6.59 6.06
N PRO A 80 -5.93 7.65 6.57
CA PRO A 80 -5.65 8.18 7.91
C PRO A 80 -6.43 7.47 9.03
N ASP A 81 -7.52 6.78 8.69
CA ASP A 81 -8.40 6.17 9.69
C ASP A 81 -7.82 4.85 10.23
N ALA A 82 -8.12 4.52 11.49
CA ALA A 82 -7.72 3.25 12.11
C ALA A 82 -8.08 2.04 11.23
N VAL A 83 -9.32 1.98 10.75
CA VAL A 83 -9.75 1.03 9.71
C VAL A 83 -9.71 1.72 8.34
N PRO A 84 -8.83 1.29 7.41
CA PRO A 84 -8.71 1.92 6.11
C PRO A 84 -9.95 1.71 5.22
N ASN A 85 -10.17 2.64 4.29
CA ASN A 85 -11.20 2.49 3.26
C ASN A 85 -10.72 1.49 2.17
N PHE A 86 -11.65 0.75 1.56
CA PHE A 86 -11.30 -0.22 0.51
C PHE A 86 -10.62 0.47 -0.67
N GLY A 87 -9.35 0.11 -0.91
CA GLY A 87 -8.60 0.57 -2.09
C GLY A 87 -8.25 2.05 -2.08
N PHE A 88 -8.53 2.77 -0.99
CA PHE A 88 -8.15 4.16 -0.84
C PHE A 88 -6.67 4.25 -0.43
N LEU A 89 -5.89 4.99 -1.20
CA LEU A 89 -4.48 5.21 -0.95
C LEU A 89 -4.20 6.70 -1.06
N GLU A 90 -3.51 7.25 -0.08
CA GLU A 90 -2.89 8.57 -0.16
C GLU A 90 -1.50 8.39 -0.75
N VAL A 91 -1.20 9.18 -1.79
CA VAL A 91 0.01 9.03 -2.60
C VAL A 91 0.69 10.39 -2.67
N SER A 92 1.99 10.42 -2.38
CA SER A 92 2.85 11.57 -2.61
C SER A 92 4.10 11.14 -3.39
N SER A 93 4.59 12.00 -4.27
CA SER A 93 5.78 11.73 -5.09
C SER A 93 6.90 12.70 -4.75
N VAL A 94 8.12 12.17 -4.72
CA VAL A 94 9.36 12.89 -4.52
C VAL A 94 10.25 12.63 -5.74
N PRO A 95 10.44 13.61 -6.64
CA PRO A 95 11.33 13.49 -7.78
C PRO A 95 12.79 13.28 -7.34
N LEU A 96 13.51 12.36 -7.98
CA LEU A 96 14.92 12.07 -7.64
C LEU A 96 15.93 12.99 -8.36
N GLY A 97 15.52 13.61 -9.47
CA GLY A 97 16.36 14.47 -10.29
C GLY A 97 16.15 15.97 -10.09
N ALA A 98 15.28 16.39 -9.16
CA ALA A 98 15.05 17.80 -8.89
C ALA A 98 16.29 18.39 -8.18
N SER A 99 17.00 19.28 -8.86
CA SER A 99 18.04 20.10 -8.22
C SER A 99 17.38 20.98 -7.16
N ALA A 100 17.99 21.09 -5.98
CA ALA A 100 17.53 21.93 -4.86
C ALA A 100 17.67 23.44 -5.16
N ALA A 101 16.98 23.91 -6.19
CA ALA A 101 16.97 25.28 -6.66
C ALA A 101 15.53 25.65 -7.03
N GLU A 102 14.69 25.85 -6.03
CA GLU A 102 13.50 26.69 -6.19
C GLU A 102 13.81 28.06 -5.59
N GLU A 103 13.41 29.12 -6.30
CA GLU A 103 13.73 30.53 -6.04
C GLU A 103 13.22 31.07 -4.69
N ASP A 104 12.40 30.29 -3.97
CA ASP A 104 11.70 30.69 -2.74
C ASP A 104 12.35 30.23 -1.42
N GLY A 105 13.52 29.58 -1.47
CA GLY A 105 14.29 29.22 -0.27
C GLY A 105 13.72 28.07 0.57
N ASP A 106 12.66 27.40 0.09
CA ASP A 106 12.17 26.16 0.69
C ASP A 106 13.03 24.98 0.22
N VAL A 107 13.46 24.13 1.15
CA VAL A 107 14.31 22.98 0.82
C VAL A 107 13.39 21.86 0.36
N PRO A 108 13.48 21.40 -0.91
CA PRO A 108 12.58 20.37 -1.41
C PRO A 108 12.76 19.08 -0.61
N LEU A 109 11.63 18.41 -0.33
CA LEU A 109 11.63 17.11 0.33
C LEU A 109 12.45 16.12 -0.51
N THR A 110 13.59 15.69 0.02
CA THR A 110 14.44 14.69 -0.65
C THR A 110 13.93 13.28 -0.43
N ALA A 111 14.26 12.33 -1.31
CA ALA A 111 13.84 10.94 -1.14
C ALA A 111 14.36 10.30 0.15
N CYS A 112 15.59 10.65 0.57
CA CYS A 112 16.13 10.18 1.84
C CYS A 112 15.33 10.74 3.03
N LEU A 113 14.97 12.02 3.00
CA LEU A 113 14.17 12.65 4.04
C LEU A 113 12.74 12.10 4.07
N ALA A 114 12.15 11.83 2.91
CA ALA A 114 10.84 11.20 2.79
C ALA A 114 10.83 9.76 3.34
N LEU A 115 11.85 8.95 3.02
CA LEU A 115 12.00 7.59 3.57
C LEU A 115 12.20 7.63 5.09
N TRP A 116 13.05 8.54 5.58
CA TRP A 116 13.23 8.74 7.01
C TRP A 116 11.91 9.10 7.71
N GLY A 117 11.16 10.07 7.15
CA GLY A 117 9.86 10.47 7.68
C GLY A 117 8.83 9.33 7.66
N LEU A 118 8.84 8.50 6.60
CA LEU A 118 8.01 7.30 6.51
C LEU A 118 8.36 6.28 7.61
N CYS A 119 9.64 6.08 7.88
CA CYS A 119 10.11 5.24 8.99
C CYS A 119 9.70 5.80 10.36
N MET A 120 9.76 7.12 10.54
CA MET A 120 9.29 7.77 11.78
C MET A 120 7.79 7.60 11.99
N MET A 121 6.98 7.77 10.94
CA MET A 121 5.53 7.51 11.02
C MET A 121 5.20 6.03 11.28
N ALA A 122 6.06 5.12 10.80
CA ALA A 122 5.90 3.68 11.03
C ALA A 122 6.52 3.18 12.36
N GLY A 123 7.20 4.06 13.10
CA GLY A 123 7.80 3.75 14.40
C GLY A 123 6.74 3.52 15.49
N ASP A 124 7.15 2.87 16.59
CA ASP A 124 6.27 2.69 17.75
C ASP A 124 6.00 4.04 18.43
N ASP A 125 7.03 4.88 18.51
CA ASP A 125 6.98 6.25 19.03
C ASP A 125 6.44 7.26 18.01
N ALA A 126 5.80 6.81 16.92
CA ALA A 126 5.19 7.75 15.99
C ALA A 126 4.23 8.65 16.77
N PRO A 127 4.09 9.92 16.40
CA PRO A 127 3.32 10.87 17.20
C PRO A 127 1.81 10.66 17.03
N GLN A 128 1.30 9.46 17.35
CA GLN A 128 -0.13 9.14 17.27
C GLN A 128 -0.89 9.90 18.37
N ALA A 129 -0.22 10.18 19.49
CA ALA A 129 -0.75 10.93 20.62
C ALA A 129 -0.77 12.47 20.42
N SER A 130 -0.10 13.01 19.40
CA SER A 130 0.02 14.47 19.22
C SER A 130 -1.19 15.12 18.53
N GLY A 131 -2.24 14.35 18.20
CA GLY A 131 -3.40 14.86 17.48
C GLY A 131 -3.14 15.21 16.01
N LEU A 132 -1.93 14.96 15.49
CA LEU A 132 -1.51 15.28 14.11
C LEU A 132 -2.06 14.31 13.04
N GLY A 133 -3.03 13.43 13.38
CA GLY A 133 -3.65 12.52 12.41
C GLY A 133 -2.68 11.45 11.83
N VAL A 134 -1.61 11.12 12.56
CA VAL A 134 -0.68 10.04 12.16
C VAL A 134 -1.25 8.70 12.61
N ALA A 135 -1.73 7.92 11.65
CA ALA A 135 -2.27 6.59 11.88
C ALA A 135 -1.18 5.59 12.29
N HIS A 136 -1.50 4.66 13.19
CA HIS A 136 -0.56 3.60 13.56
C HIS A 136 -0.16 2.74 12.33
N TRP A 137 1.07 2.22 12.32
CA TRP A 137 1.62 1.47 11.19
C TRP A 137 0.84 0.18 10.89
N LYS A 138 0.26 -0.44 11.91
CA LYS A 138 -0.55 -1.65 11.77
C LYS A 138 -1.91 -1.30 11.16
N ALA A 139 -2.26 -1.95 10.06
CA ALA A 139 -3.57 -1.79 9.43
C ALA A 139 -4.59 -2.71 10.09
N GLU A 140 -5.51 -2.15 10.87
CA GLU A 140 -6.60 -2.91 11.51
C GLU A 140 -7.74 -3.14 10.52
N ILE A 141 -7.58 -4.15 9.66
CA ILE A 141 -8.62 -4.49 8.68
C ILE A 141 -9.71 -5.39 9.32
N GLY A 142 -9.35 -6.22 10.29
CA GLY A 142 -10.28 -7.18 10.91
C GLY A 142 -10.55 -8.42 10.03
N ALA A 143 -11.61 -9.16 10.35
CA ALA A 143 -11.99 -10.38 9.63
C ALA A 143 -12.35 -10.09 8.16
N PRO A 144 -12.22 -11.04 7.22
CA PRO A 144 -12.60 -10.83 5.81
C PRO A 144 -14.01 -10.25 5.63
N ALA A 145 -14.99 -10.75 6.41
CA ALA A 145 -16.36 -10.25 6.37
C ALA A 145 -16.55 -8.84 6.95
N GLU A 146 -15.68 -8.38 7.85
CA GLU A 146 -15.72 -7.07 8.53
C GLU A 146 -14.69 -6.09 7.96
N GLY A 147 -13.93 -6.53 6.96
CA GLY A 147 -12.83 -5.81 6.35
C GLY A 147 -13.22 -4.51 5.65
N THR A 148 -12.21 -3.85 5.09
CA THR A 148 -12.34 -2.56 4.40
C THR A 148 -13.44 -2.54 3.34
N ARG A 149 -13.86 -3.70 2.79
CA ARG A 149 -14.96 -3.83 1.81
C ARG A 149 -16.28 -3.19 2.26
N ARG A 150 -16.56 -3.11 3.56
CA ARG A 150 -17.75 -2.43 4.10
C ARG A 150 -17.59 -0.92 4.18
N LYS A 151 -16.35 -0.45 4.05
CA LYS A 151 -15.94 0.95 4.14
C LYS A 151 -15.32 1.37 2.81
N ALA A 152 -16.15 1.47 1.78
CA ALA A 152 -15.72 1.87 0.44
C ALA A 152 -16.16 3.31 0.15
N LEU A 153 -15.23 4.11 -0.37
CA LEU A 153 -15.53 5.46 -0.87
C LEU A 153 -16.02 5.39 -2.31
N PRO A 154 -16.71 6.45 -2.80
CA PRO A 154 -16.96 6.61 -4.23
C PRO A 154 -15.67 6.52 -5.01
N ARG A 155 -15.74 5.85 -6.16
CA ARG A 155 -14.60 5.73 -7.08
C ARG A 155 -14.31 7.09 -7.71
N ASP A 156 -13.04 7.47 -7.76
CA ASP A 156 -12.61 8.67 -8.48
C ASP A 156 -13.00 8.62 -9.97
N GLU A 157 -13.47 9.76 -10.49
CA GLU A 157 -13.96 9.89 -11.87
C GLU A 157 -12.88 9.60 -12.93
N TRP A 158 -11.62 9.89 -12.62
CA TRP A 158 -10.49 9.68 -13.54
C TRP A 158 -10.16 8.20 -13.77
N MET A 159 -10.56 7.31 -12.86
CA MET A 159 -10.16 5.90 -12.89
C MET A 159 -10.95 5.09 -13.93
N PRO A 160 -10.31 4.44 -14.93
CA PRO A 160 -10.99 3.67 -15.97
C PRO A 160 -11.82 2.50 -15.44
N LYS A 161 -13.11 2.38 -15.79
CA LYS A 161 -13.99 1.33 -15.26
C LYS A 161 -13.41 -0.08 -15.51
N PRO A 162 -13.33 -0.95 -14.49
CA PRO A 162 -12.78 -2.29 -14.65
C PRO A 162 -13.66 -3.10 -15.59
N GLN A 163 -13.04 -3.73 -16.57
CA GLN A 163 -13.72 -4.58 -17.54
C GLN A 163 -14.16 -5.89 -16.87
N LEU A 164 -15.16 -6.56 -17.46
CA LEU A 164 -15.67 -7.82 -16.93
C LEU A 164 -14.59 -8.91 -16.84
N ALA A 165 -13.67 -8.95 -17.80
CA ALA A 165 -12.54 -9.87 -17.79
C ALA A 165 -11.61 -9.61 -16.59
N GLU A 166 -11.28 -8.35 -16.31
CA GLU A 166 -10.42 -7.96 -15.18
C GLU A 166 -11.06 -8.29 -13.84
N LYS A 167 -12.38 -8.04 -13.69
CA LYS A 167 -13.13 -8.44 -12.49
C LYS A 167 -13.09 -9.95 -12.27
N ARG A 168 -13.25 -10.72 -13.36
CA ARG A 168 -13.20 -12.20 -13.31
C ARG A 168 -11.82 -12.71 -12.94
N GLU A 169 -10.77 -12.10 -13.48
CA GLU A 169 -9.37 -12.44 -13.15
C GLU A 169 -9.06 -12.12 -11.68
N ALA A 170 -9.40 -10.92 -11.21
CA ALA A 170 -9.20 -10.52 -9.82
C ALA A 170 -9.86 -11.50 -8.83
N LYS A 171 -11.10 -11.91 -9.12
CA LYS A 171 -11.84 -12.87 -8.30
C LYS A 171 -11.26 -14.27 -8.33
N ARG A 172 -10.87 -14.77 -9.52
CA ARG A 172 -10.40 -16.16 -9.70
C ARG A 172 -8.94 -16.36 -9.34
N ALA A 173 -8.06 -15.47 -9.80
CA ALA A 173 -6.62 -15.63 -9.67
C ALA A 173 -6.09 -15.09 -8.34
N ARG A 174 -6.68 -13.99 -7.83
CA ARG A 174 -6.15 -13.28 -6.65
C ARG A 174 -7.05 -13.40 -5.42
N GLY A 175 -8.23 -14.00 -5.57
CA GLY A 175 -9.22 -14.08 -4.50
C GLY A 175 -9.75 -12.72 -4.06
N TRP A 176 -9.63 -11.69 -4.89
CA TRP A 176 -10.09 -10.35 -4.55
C TRP A 176 -11.60 -10.28 -4.68
N ILE A 177 -12.23 -9.76 -3.64
CA ILE A 177 -13.67 -9.60 -3.53
C ILE A 177 -13.96 -8.12 -3.65
N MET A 178 -14.88 -7.79 -4.54
CA MET A 178 -15.23 -6.40 -4.79
C MET A 178 -16.13 -5.85 -3.67
N PRO A 179 -16.11 -4.54 -3.39
CA PRO A 179 -16.95 -3.95 -2.33
C PRO A 179 -18.44 -4.21 -2.53
N GLU A 180 -18.88 -4.30 -3.78
CA GLU A 180 -20.28 -4.51 -4.17
C GLU A 180 -20.70 -5.99 -4.14
N ASP A 181 -19.74 -6.92 -4.08
CA ASP A 181 -20.05 -8.34 -3.99
C ASP A 181 -20.71 -8.66 -2.62
N PRO A 182 -21.67 -9.59 -2.55
CA PRO A 182 -22.27 -10.01 -1.29
C PRO A 182 -21.27 -10.73 -0.37
N VAL A 183 -21.45 -10.66 0.95
CA VAL A 183 -20.58 -11.37 1.90
C VAL A 183 -20.85 -12.87 1.80
N GLY A 184 -19.84 -13.64 1.39
CA GLY A 184 -19.98 -15.09 1.26
C GLY A 184 -19.92 -15.83 2.61
N ARG A 185 -20.50 -17.03 2.67
CA ARG A 185 -20.45 -17.90 3.87
C ARG A 185 -19.02 -18.25 4.31
N LYS A 186 -18.08 -18.32 3.36
CA LYS A 186 -16.65 -18.54 3.63
C LYS A 186 -15.98 -17.36 4.35
N GLU A 187 -16.53 -16.15 4.19
CA GLU A 187 -15.97 -14.92 4.76
C GLU A 187 -16.49 -14.62 6.15
N LEU A 188 -17.72 -15.06 6.48
CA LEU A 188 -18.32 -14.96 7.82
C LEU A 188 -17.52 -15.74 8.88
N GLY A 189 -16.56 -16.55 8.44
CA GLY A 189 -15.72 -17.34 9.31
C GLY A 189 -16.46 -18.47 10.02
N LYS A 190 -15.75 -19.18 10.90
CA LYS A 190 -16.36 -20.16 11.80
C LYS A 190 -16.83 -19.43 13.06
N ARG A 191 -18.08 -19.65 13.52
CA ARG A 191 -18.60 -19.11 14.78
C ARG A 191 -17.60 -19.39 15.92
N GLY A 192 -17.19 -18.35 16.64
CA GLY A 192 -16.27 -18.45 17.79
C GLY A 192 -14.78 -18.28 17.48
N VAL A 193 -14.38 -18.12 16.21
CA VAL A 193 -12.98 -17.81 15.86
C VAL A 193 -12.78 -16.30 15.84
N ARG A 194 -11.96 -15.78 16.75
CA ARG A 194 -11.48 -14.40 16.67
C ARG A 194 -10.51 -14.31 15.49
N TYR A 195 -10.92 -13.62 14.44
CA TYR A 195 -10.00 -13.18 13.39
C TYR A 195 -9.25 -11.95 13.92
N GLY A 196 -8.40 -12.19 14.93
CA GLY A 196 -7.44 -11.21 15.40
C GLY A 196 -6.43 -10.96 14.28
N ALA A 197 -6.19 -9.69 13.99
CA ALA A 197 -5.25 -9.17 13.01
C ALA A 197 -3.96 -10.00 12.96
N TYR A 198 -3.80 -10.77 11.87
CA TYR A 198 -2.54 -11.40 11.51
C TYR A 198 -1.42 -10.36 11.45
#